data_AF-A0A2D4JCD2-F1
#
_entry.id   AF-A0A2D4JCD2-F1
#
_cell.length_a   1.000
_cell.length_b   1.000
_cell.length_c   1.000
_cell.angle_alpha   90.00
_cell.angle_beta   90.00
_cell.angle_gamma   90.00
#
_symmetry.space_group_name_H-M   'P 1'
#
loop_
_entity.id
_entity.type
_entity.pdbx_description
1 polymer ?
#
loop_
_entity_poly.entity_id
_entity_poly.type
_entity_poly.pdbx_seq_one_letter_code
_entity_poly.pdbx_strand_id
1 'polypeptide(L)'
;MLRRFLDRPCTLALLIGFQFLFMAYFSFGGFRNLASIFGRDTSPSFDYSRRHDVYANLSLVFQLPAHPSTSRPLPYCLDRSPYLIGPLIVSFSQVPTLQQIQEKNPAVESGGRYRPFNCESRSRTAIIIPHRNRETHLRHLLYYLHPFLQRQQLHYGIYIVHQAGNATFNRAKLLNVGVK
;
A
#
# COMPACT_ATOMS: atom_id res chain seq x y z
N MET A 1 18.59 51.41 8.36
CA MET A 1 18.58 50.97 9.78
C MET A 1 18.92 49.49 9.99
N LEU A 2 18.59 48.58 9.07
CA LEU A 2 18.89 47.14 9.19
C LEU A 2 20.41 46.81 9.26
N ARG A 3 21.24 47.55 8.54
CA ARG A 3 22.68 47.28 8.40
C ARG A 3 23.45 47.37 9.74
N ARG A 4 23.14 48.36 10.59
CA ARG A 4 23.76 48.55 11.91
C ARG A 4 23.36 47.50 12.95
N PHE A 5 22.28 46.75 12.72
CA PHE A 5 21.81 45.70 13.64
C PHE A 5 22.54 44.36 13.40
N LEU A 6 23.00 44.12 12.18
CA LEU A 6 23.76 42.94 11.76
C LEU A 6 25.27 43.04 12.03
N ASP A 7 25.81 44.26 12.21
CA ASP A 7 27.24 44.49 12.49
C ASP A 7 27.65 44.21 13.96
N ARG A 8 26.69 43.92 14.85
CA ARG A 8 27.01 43.52 16.23
C ARG A 8 27.42 42.04 16.23
N PRO A 9 28.63 41.68 16.67
CA PRO A 9 29.11 40.29 16.62
C PRO A 9 28.20 39.33 17.40
N CYS A 10 27.52 39.83 18.43
CA CYS A 10 26.57 39.09 19.23
C CYS A 10 25.26 38.76 18.48
N THR A 11 24.74 39.67 17.66
CA THR A 11 23.51 39.42 16.86
C THR A 11 23.81 38.49 15.70
N LEU A 12 24.99 38.61 15.06
CA LEU A 12 25.45 37.67 14.03
C LEU A 12 25.59 36.24 14.60
N ALA A 13 26.22 36.10 15.77
CA ALA A 13 26.37 34.80 16.44
C ALA A 13 25.02 34.16 16.80
N LEU A 14 24.05 34.97 17.26
CA LEU A 14 22.69 34.51 17.54
C LEU A 14 21.96 34.00 16.29
N LEU A 15 22.07 34.72 15.17
CA LEU A 15 21.45 34.33 13.91
C LEU A 15 22.08 33.06 13.34
N ILE A 16 23.40 32.93 13.40
CA ILE A 16 24.12 31.73 13.00
C ILE A 16 23.71 30.55 13.88
N GLY A 17 23.63 30.74 15.21
CA GLY A 17 23.17 29.72 16.14
C GLY A 17 21.74 29.25 15.85
N PHE A 18 20.83 30.19 15.58
CA PHE A 18 19.45 29.87 15.19
C PHE A 18 19.40 29.13 13.85
N GLN A 19 20.22 29.53 12.87
CA GLN A 19 20.30 28.86 11.57
C GLN A 19 20.82 27.42 11.71
N PHE A 20 21.83 27.17 12.56
CA PHE A 20 22.31 25.81 12.85
C PHE A 20 21.27 24.99 13.61
N LEU A 21 20.56 25.57 14.57
CA LEU A 21 19.48 24.90 15.30
C LEU A 21 18.33 24.51 14.37
N PHE A 22 17.97 25.42 13.46
CA PHE A 22 16.94 25.20 12.45
C PHE A 22 17.39 24.14 11.44
N MET A 23 18.61 24.23 10.92
CA MET A 23 19.16 23.22 10.01
C MET A 23 19.26 21.84 10.67
N ALA A 24 19.67 21.77 11.94
CA ALA A 24 19.66 20.52 12.70
C ALA A 24 18.22 19.99 12.87
N TYR A 25 17.27 20.84 13.25
CA TYR A 25 15.87 20.45 13.39
C TYR A 25 15.29 19.86 12.10
N PHE A 26 15.57 20.47 10.94
CA PHE A 26 15.10 19.99 9.65
C PHE A 26 15.91 18.80 9.11
N SER A 27 17.22 18.73 9.35
CA SER A 27 18.05 17.59 8.96
C SER A 27 17.68 16.32 9.76
N PHE A 28 17.29 16.49 11.02
CA PHE A 28 16.74 15.41 11.83
C PHE A 28 15.23 15.18 11.60
N GLY A 29 14.57 15.87 10.67
CA GLY A 29 13.17 15.61 10.31
C GLY A 29 12.12 16.05 11.34
N GLY A 30 12.47 16.96 12.24
CA GLY A 30 11.59 17.56 13.26
C GLY A 30 11.17 16.60 14.40
N PHE A 31 10.16 17.00 15.19
CA PHE A 31 9.66 16.22 16.34
C PHE A 31 9.17 14.79 15.98
N ARG A 32 8.81 14.54 14.71
CA ARG A 32 8.31 13.23 14.26
C ARG A 32 9.41 12.16 14.25
N ASN A 33 10.67 12.56 14.09
CA ASN A 33 11.82 11.64 14.09
C ASN A 33 12.45 11.48 15.49
N LEU A 34 12.16 12.39 16.43
CA LEU A 34 12.52 12.19 17.84
C LEU A 34 11.79 10.96 18.42
N ALA A 35 10.55 10.72 17.99
CA ALA A 35 9.78 9.54 18.36
C ALA A 35 10.37 8.22 17.81
N SER A 36 11.12 8.23 16.69
CA SER A 36 11.78 7.03 16.16
C SER A 36 13.15 6.77 16.80
N ILE A 37 13.78 7.76 17.45
CA ILE A 37 15.04 7.59 18.18
C ILE A 37 14.79 7.05 19.60
N PHE A 38 13.69 7.47 20.25
CA PHE A 38 13.34 7.03 21.61
C PHE A 38 12.21 6.00 21.65
N GLY A 39 11.44 5.86 20.57
CA GLY A 39 10.46 4.80 20.40
C GLY A 39 11.16 3.51 20.01
N ARG A 40 11.06 2.50 20.86
CA ARG A 40 11.46 1.13 20.54
C ARG A 40 10.68 0.71 19.29
N ASP A 41 11.35 0.48 18.17
CA ASP A 41 10.71 -0.06 16.96
C ASP A 41 10.07 -1.41 17.30
N THR A 42 8.75 -1.41 17.55
CA THR A 42 7.96 -2.64 17.75
C THR A 42 7.62 -3.31 16.41
N SER A 43 8.27 -2.90 15.32
CA SER A 43 8.12 -3.55 14.03
C SER A 43 8.65 -4.99 14.15
N PRO A 44 7.85 -6.00 13.81
CA PRO A 44 8.30 -7.39 13.84
C PRO A 44 9.48 -7.57 12.88
N SER A 45 10.55 -8.21 13.36
CA SER A 45 11.65 -8.65 12.48
C SER A 45 11.14 -9.80 11.60
N PHE A 46 11.12 -9.61 10.29
CA PHE A 46 10.74 -10.67 9.35
C PHE A 46 11.95 -11.51 8.96
N ASP A 47 11.81 -12.84 9.05
CA ASP A 47 12.79 -13.77 8.52
C ASP A 47 12.60 -13.96 7.02
N TYR A 48 13.47 -13.35 6.22
CA TYR A 48 13.43 -13.43 4.75
C TYR A 48 13.95 -14.75 4.18
N SER A 49 14.56 -15.61 4.99
CA SER A 49 15.01 -16.93 4.55
C SER A 49 13.81 -17.85 4.26
N ARG A 50 12.73 -17.70 5.04
CA ARG A 50 11.46 -18.41 4.86
C ARG A 50 10.50 -17.58 4.03
N ARG A 51 10.28 -18.01 2.79
CA ARG A 51 9.36 -17.38 1.86
C ARG A 51 8.15 -18.29 1.60
N HIS A 52 6.99 -17.69 1.40
CA HIS A 52 5.73 -18.41 1.20
C HIS A 52 5.17 -18.17 -0.20
N ASP A 53 4.43 -19.15 -0.73
CA ASP A 53 3.61 -18.92 -1.92
C ASP A 53 2.45 -17.98 -1.58
N VAL A 54 2.07 -17.13 -2.53
CA VAL A 54 1.06 -16.09 -2.29
C VAL A 54 -0.33 -16.67 -2.02
N TYR A 55 -0.65 -17.87 -2.51
CA TYR A 55 -1.91 -18.57 -2.28
C TYR A 55 -1.88 -19.52 -1.07
N ALA A 56 -0.75 -19.64 -0.36
CA ALA A 56 -0.62 -20.54 0.79
C ALA A 56 -1.66 -20.20 1.88
N ASN A 57 -2.54 -21.14 2.23
CA ASN A 57 -3.60 -20.95 3.22
C ASN A 57 -4.55 -19.77 2.92
N LEU A 58 -4.79 -19.44 1.64
CA LEU A 58 -5.72 -18.35 1.29
C LEU A 58 -7.17 -18.67 1.70
N SER A 59 -7.54 -19.96 1.75
CA SER A 59 -8.84 -20.42 2.24
C SER A 59 -9.18 -19.94 3.65
N LEU A 60 -8.19 -19.73 4.52
CA LEU A 60 -8.39 -19.20 5.88
C LEU A 60 -9.02 -17.79 5.88
N VAL A 61 -8.80 -17.01 4.82
CA VAL A 61 -9.39 -15.67 4.66
C VAL A 61 -10.92 -15.76 4.50
N PHE A 62 -11.42 -16.90 4.02
CA PHE A 62 -12.83 -17.11 3.66
C PHE A 62 -13.57 -18.05 4.62
N GLN A 63 -12.87 -18.73 5.55
CA GLN A 63 -13.44 -19.82 6.35
C GLN A 63 -14.22 -19.38 7.60
N LEU A 64 -14.31 -18.09 7.91
CA LEU A 64 -15.17 -17.65 9.02
C LEU A 64 -16.60 -17.44 8.51
N PRO A 65 -17.59 -18.13 9.10
CA PRO A 65 -18.97 -17.97 8.69
C PRO A 65 -19.37 -16.50 8.90
N ALA A 66 -19.92 -15.89 7.86
CA ALA A 66 -20.68 -14.66 8.02
C ALA A 66 -21.78 -14.96 9.04
N HIS A 67 -21.68 -14.40 10.24
CA HIS A 67 -22.72 -14.57 11.24
C HIS A 67 -23.93 -13.77 10.73
N PRO A 68 -25.03 -14.42 10.29
CA PRO A 68 -26.19 -13.71 9.81
C PRO A 68 -27.03 -13.35 11.03
N SER A 69 -26.57 -12.41 11.85
CA SER A 69 -27.44 -11.75 12.82
C SER A 69 -27.92 -10.44 12.22
N THR A 70 -29.08 -10.55 11.59
CA THR A 70 -29.97 -9.47 11.15
C THR A 70 -30.22 -8.48 12.30
N SER A 71 -29.35 -7.46 12.44
CA SER A 71 -29.63 -6.12 13.01
C SER A 71 -28.35 -5.35 13.42
N ARG A 72 -27.17 -5.97 13.47
CA ARG A 72 -25.94 -5.29 13.94
C ARG A 72 -24.91 -5.07 12.82
N PRO A 73 -24.32 -3.86 12.72
CA PRO A 73 -23.22 -3.60 11.79
C PRO A 73 -22.01 -4.48 12.14
N LEU A 74 -21.29 -4.94 11.11
CA LEU A 74 -20.06 -5.73 11.27
C LEU A 74 -19.00 -4.90 12.02
N PRO A 75 -18.19 -5.53 12.89
CA PRO A 75 -17.09 -4.83 13.52
C PRO A 75 -16.03 -4.43 12.46
N TYR A 76 -15.29 -3.36 12.71
CA TYR A 76 -14.15 -3.00 11.88
C TYR A 76 -13.06 -4.10 11.94
N CYS A 77 -12.37 -4.32 10.83
CA CYS A 77 -11.22 -5.22 10.78
C CYS A 77 -10.10 -4.74 11.73
N LEU A 78 -9.25 -5.66 12.17
CA LEU A 78 -8.11 -5.33 13.03
C LEU A 78 -7.12 -4.41 12.28
N ASP A 79 -6.45 -3.52 13.01
CA ASP A 79 -5.45 -2.62 12.41
C ASP A 79 -4.32 -3.38 11.71
N ARG A 80 -3.97 -4.56 12.25
CA ARG A 80 -3.09 -5.53 11.61
C ARG A 80 -3.85 -6.82 11.36
N SER A 81 -3.99 -7.18 10.09
CA SER A 81 -4.66 -8.42 9.70
C SER A 81 -3.92 -9.65 10.26
N PRO A 82 -4.66 -10.65 10.80
CA PRO A 82 -4.09 -11.91 11.26
C PRO A 82 -3.71 -12.84 10.09
N TYR A 83 -4.12 -12.54 8.86
CA TYR A 83 -3.90 -13.40 7.68
C TYR A 83 -2.59 -13.10 6.92
N LEU A 84 -1.76 -12.21 7.46
CA LEU A 84 -0.47 -11.85 6.87
C LEU A 84 0.54 -12.98 7.08
N ILE A 85 1.16 -13.43 5.99
CA ILE A 85 2.11 -14.56 5.99
C ILE A 85 3.59 -14.13 5.89
N GLY A 86 3.85 -12.82 5.75
CA GLY A 86 5.21 -12.28 5.66
C GLY A 86 5.81 -12.39 4.25
N PRO A 87 7.12 -12.68 4.12
CA PRO A 87 7.83 -12.68 2.83
C PRO A 87 7.25 -13.67 1.80
N LEU A 88 7.12 -13.21 0.55
CA LEU A 88 6.53 -13.96 -0.55
C LEU A 88 7.58 -14.41 -1.57
N ILE A 89 7.33 -15.56 -2.20
CA ILE A 89 8.06 -16.02 -3.38
C ILE A 89 7.38 -15.45 -4.63
N VAL A 90 8.14 -14.73 -5.46
CA VAL A 90 7.67 -14.18 -6.73
C VAL A 90 8.51 -14.78 -7.85
N SER A 91 7.84 -15.37 -8.84
CA SER A 91 8.47 -15.95 -10.04
C SER A 91 7.69 -15.51 -11.28
N PHE A 92 8.41 -15.34 -12.38
CA PHE A 92 7.86 -14.96 -13.69
C PHE A 92 8.07 -16.06 -14.74
N SER A 93 8.39 -17.28 -14.30
CA SER A 93 8.70 -18.41 -15.20
C SER A 93 7.49 -18.92 -15.97
N GLN A 94 6.29 -18.85 -15.37
CA GLN A 94 5.04 -19.32 -15.98
C GLN A 94 4.03 -18.17 -16.01
N VAL A 95 3.51 -17.88 -17.20
CA VAL A 95 2.52 -16.81 -17.36
C VAL A 95 1.12 -17.35 -17.04
N PRO A 96 0.46 -16.88 -15.97
CA PRO A 96 -0.88 -17.36 -15.63
C PRO A 96 -1.92 -16.88 -16.66
N THR A 97 -2.97 -17.66 -16.88
CA THR A 97 -4.14 -17.21 -17.65
C THR A 97 -5.11 -16.43 -16.76
N LEU A 98 -5.92 -15.54 -17.34
CA LEU A 98 -6.93 -14.81 -16.57
C LEU A 98 -7.95 -15.75 -15.92
N GLN A 99 -8.32 -16.82 -16.62
CA GLN A 99 -9.22 -17.85 -16.09
C GLN A 99 -8.63 -18.53 -14.85
N GLN A 100 -7.35 -18.94 -14.89
CA GLN A 100 -6.68 -19.53 -13.72
C GLN A 100 -6.63 -18.55 -12.55
N ILE A 101 -6.41 -17.25 -12.81
CA ILE A 101 -6.41 -16.23 -11.76
C ILE A 101 -7.81 -16.11 -11.13
N GLN A 102 -8.86 -16.10 -11.95
CA GLN A 102 -10.24 -16.03 -11.47
C GLN A 102 -10.62 -17.26 -10.64
N GLU A 103 -10.30 -18.47 -11.13
CA GLU A 103 -10.57 -19.72 -10.41
C GLU A 103 -9.86 -19.78 -9.04
N LYS A 104 -8.63 -19.27 -8.96
CA LYS A 104 -7.89 -19.18 -7.68
C LYS A 104 -8.42 -18.11 -6.72
N ASN A 105 -9.24 -17.16 -7.20
CA ASN A 105 -9.74 -16.03 -6.42
C ASN A 105 -11.28 -15.96 -6.46
N PRO A 106 -12.00 -16.98 -5.93
CA PRO A 106 -13.45 -17.06 -6.02
C PRO A 106 -14.18 -15.94 -5.25
N ALA A 107 -13.52 -15.30 -4.29
CA ALA A 107 -14.07 -14.20 -3.52
C ALA A 107 -14.00 -12.84 -4.23
N VAL A 108 -13.31 -12.75 -5.37
CA VAL A 108 -13.22 -11.51 -6.14
C VAL A 108 -14.46 -11.41 -7.03
N GLU A 109 -15.22 -10.35 -6.82
CA GLU A 109 -16.42 -10.02 -7.58
C GLU A 109 -16.06 -9.48 -8.97
N SER A 110 -17.06 -9.45 -9.87
CA SER A 110 -16.91 -8.88 -11.21
C SER A 110 -16.36 -7.45 -11.16
N GLY A 111 -15.46 -7.13 -12.10
CA GLY A 111 -14.73 -5.86 -12.12
C GLY A 111 -13.52 -5.82 -11.18
N GLY A 112 -13.07 -6.96 -10.63
CA GLY A 112 -11.86 -7.04 -9.82
C GLY A 112 -12.02 -6.40 -8.44
N ARG A 113 -13.23 -6.52 -7.86
CA ARG A 113 -13.60 -5.95 -6.57
C ARG A 113 -13.59 -7.00 -5.49
N TYR A 114 -13.22 -6.61 -4.27
CA TYR A 114 -13.23 -7.49 -3.12
C TYR A 114 -13.53 -6.70 -1.85
N ARG A 115 -14.26 -7.34 -0.93
CA ARG A 115 -14.49 -6.87 0.43
C ARG A 115 -14.42 -8.05 1.40
N PRO A 116 -13.90 -7.85 2.63
CA PRO A 116 -13.94 -8.90 3.66
C PRO A 116 -15.39 -9.27 4.01
N PHE A 117 -15.63 -10.55 4.32
CA PHE A 117 -16.96 -11.06 4.65
C PHE A 117 -17.29 -10.97 6.15
N ASN A 118 -16.26 -10.93 7.00
CA ASN A 118 -16.36 -11.07 8.45
C ASN A 118 -16.16 -9.75 9.23
N CYS A 119 -15.73 -8.68 8.55
CA CYS A 119 -15.50 -7.38 9.15
C CYS A 119 -15.66 -6.24 8.14
N GLU A 120 -15.91 -5.02 8.61
CA GLU A 120 -15.85 -3.82 7.77
C GLU A 120 -14.39 -3.34 7.63
N SER A 121 -13.91 -3.22 6.40
CA SER A 121 -12.56 -2.71 6.16
C SER A 121 -12.45 -1.24 6.55
N ARG A 122 -11.38 -0.88 7.25
CA ARG A 122 -11.07 0.50 7.64
C ARG A 122 -10.69 1.38 6.45
N SER A 123 -10.24 0.77 5.36
CA SER A 123 -9.73 1.45 4.17
C SER A 123 -10.44 0.94 2.92
N ARG A 124 -10.91 1.89 2.11
CA ARG A 124 -11.45 1.63 0.78
C ARG A 124 -10.41 2.07 -0.25
N THR A 125 -9.87 1.14 -1.01
CA THR A 125 -8.67 1.37 -1.84
C THR A 125 -8.96 1.12 -3.31
N ALA A 126 -8.82 2.15 -4.14
CA ALA A 126 -8.80 2.01 -5.59
C ALA A 126 -7.35 1.84 -6.07
N ILE A 127 -7.07 0.74 -6.76
CA ILE A 127 -5.74 0.46 -7.33
C ILE A 127 -5.78 0.76 -8.82
N ILE A 128 -5.10 1.83 -9.22
CA ILE A 128 -5.11 2.31 -10.61
C ILE A 128 -3.83 1.86 -11.30
N ILE A 129 -3.98 1.05 -12.35
CA ILE A 129 -2.88 0.49 -13.13
C ILE A 129 -2.91 1.13 -14.52
N PRO A 130 -1.99 2.07 -14.82
CA PRO A 130 -1.85 2.59 -16.17
C PRO A 130 -1.25 1.50 -17.06
N HIS A 131 -1.93 1.17 -18.16
CA HIS A 131 -1.62 -0.01 -18.96
C HIS A 131 -1.60 0.29 -20.46
N ARG A 132 -0.68 -0.37 -21.20
CA ARG A 132 -0.67 -0.44 -22.67
C ARG A 132 0.21 -1.60 -23.14
N ASN A 133 -0.33 -2.51 -23.97
CA ASN A 133 0.41 -3.59 -24.62
C ASN A 133 1.33 -4.41 -23.68
N ARG A 134 0.91 -4.68 -22.43
CA ARG A 134 1.72 -5.38 -21.41
C ARG A 134 0.93 -6.48 -20.70
N GLU A 135 0.10 -7.21 -21.44
CA GLU A 135 -0.82 -8.19 -20.85
C GLU A 135 -0.15 -9.31 -20.06
N THR A 136 1.01 -9.76 -20.49
CA THR A 136 1.81 -10.73 -19.73
C THR A 136 2.19 -10.20 -18.35
N HIS A 137 2.58 -8.92 -18.24
CA HIS A 137 2.92 -8.32 -16.96
C HIS A 137 1.68 -8.09 -16.11
N LEU A 138 0.56 -7.68 -16.73
CA LEU A 138 -0.70 -7.49 -16.03
C LEU A 138 -1.19 -8.80 -15.40
N ARG A 139 -1.12 -9.92 -16.13
CA ARG A 139 -1.51 -11.23 -15.61
C ARG A 139 -0.67 -11.67 -14.41
N HIS A 140 0.65 -11.49 -14.45
CA HIS A 140 1.48 -11.74 -13.27
C HIS A 140 1.13 -10.81 -12.11
N LEU A 141 0.93 -9.52 -12.38
CA LEU A 141 0.55 -8.55 -11.36
C LEU A 141 -0.74 -8.98 -10.66
N LEU A 142 -1.81 -9.28 -11.41
CA LEU A 142 -3.08 -9.71 -10.86
C LEU A 142 -2.96 -11.03 -10.07
N TYR A 143 -2.18 -11.99 -10.58
CA TYR A 143 -1.94 -13.27 -9.91
C TYR A 143 -1.37 -13.09 -8.50
N TYR A 144 -0.42 -12.18 -8.30
CA TYR A 144 0.17 -11.92 -6.99
C TYR A 144 -0.63 -10.91 -6.16
N LEU A 145 -1.24 -9.93 -6.80
CA LEU A 145 -1.85 -8.79 -6.12
C LEU A 145 -3.17 -9.14 -5.45
N HIS A 146 -4.03 -9.95 -6.08
CA HIS A 146 -5.32 -10.34 -5.50
C HIS A 146 -5.20 -10.99 -4.11
N PRO A 147 -4.49 -12.12 -3.95
CA PRO A 147 -4.32 -12.77 -2.65
C PRO A 147 -3.56 -11.89 -1.65
N PHE A 148 -2.59 -11.09 -2.11
CA PHE A 148 -1.86 -10.15 -1.26
C PHE A 148 -2.79 -9.12 -0.62
N LEU A 149 -3.69 -8.52 -1.39
CA LEU A 149 -4.64 -7.52 -0.90
C LEU A 149 -5.78 -8.13 -0.07
N GLN A 150 -6.26 -9.32 -0.43
CA GLN A 150 -7.30 -10.02 0.35
C GLN A 150 -6.83 -10.31 1.78
N ARG A 151 -5.58 -10.74 1.94
CA ARG A 151 -4.97 -10.98 3.27
C ARG A 151 -4.82 -9.71 4.10
N GLN A 152 -4.77 -8.54 3.49
CA GLN A 152 -4.74 -7.26 4.21
C GLN A 152 -6.13 -6.81 4.68
N GLN A 153 -7.19 -7.60 4.39
CA GLN A 153 -8.58 -7.28 4.74
C GLN A 153 -9.03 -5.91 4.20
N LEU A 154 -8.58 -5.57 2.99
CA LEU A 154 -8.95 -4.32 2.31
C LEU A 154 -10.30 -4.47 1.60
N HIS A 155 -11.09 -3.39 1.59
CA HIS A 155 -12.13 -3.22 0.58
C HIS A 155 -11.49 -2.55 -0.63
N TYR A 156 -11.28 -3.28 -1.72
CA TYR A 156 -10.53 -2.78 -2.87
C TYR A 156 -11.21 -3.02 -4.21
N GLY A 157 -10.82 -2.22 -5.20
CA GLY A 157 -11.10 -2.44 -6.62
C GLY A 157 -9.87 -2.16 -7.46
N ILE A 158 -9.63 -2.98 -8.49
CA ILE A 158 -8.51 -2.82 -9.42
C ILE A 158 -9.02 -2.22 -10.74
N TYR A 159 -8.45 -1.08 -11.13
CA TYR A 159 -8.81 -0.32 -12.32
C TYR A 159 -7.65 -0.30 -13.30
N ILE A 160 -7.82 -0.95 -14.44
CA ILE A 160 -6.81 -0.99 -15.51
C ILE A 160 -7.15 0.12 -16.50
N VAL A 161 -6.35 1.18 -16.52
CA VAL A 161 -6.55 2.33 -17.41
C VAL A 161 -5.72 2.14 -18.66
N HIS A 162 -6.36 1.66 -19.72
CA HIS A 162 -5.69 1.36 -20.99
C HIS A 162 -5.53 2.61 -21.87
N GLN A 163 -4.31 2.90 -22.32
CA GLN A 163 -4.08 3.96 -23.31
C GLN A 163 -4.22 3.42 -24.73
N ALA A 164 -5.29 3.84 -25.42
CA ALA A 164 -5.51 3.52 -26.83
C ALA A 164 -4.53 4.25 -27.76
N GLY A 165 -4.25 3.62 -28.90
CA GLY A 165 -3.41 4.16 -29.97
C GLY A 165 -1.90 4.12 -29.71
N ASN A 166 -1.15 4.63 -30.69
CA ASN A 166 0.31 4.51 -30.75
C ASN A 166 1.05 5.80 -30.35
N ALA A 167 0.33 6.79 -29.79
CA ALA A 167 0.94 8.02 -29.30
C ALA A 167 1.91 7.77 -28.12
N THR A 168 2.65 8.78 -27.68
CA THR A 168 3.53 8.64 -26.50
C THR A 168 2.74 8.23 -25.25
N PHE A 169 3.28 7.30 -24.47
CA PHE A 169 2.62 6.84 -23.24
C PHE A 169 2.61 7.95 -22.19
N ASN A 170 1.44 8.29 -21.64
CA ASN A 170 1.31 9.34 -20.64
C ASN A 170 0.79 8.76 -19.31
N ARG A 171 1.74 8.28 -18.48
CA ARG A 171 1.45 7.66 -17.19
C ARG A 171 0.63 8.57 -16.26
N ALA A 172 1.02 9.83 -16.13
CA ALA A 172 0.35 10.78 -15.23
C ALA A 172 -1.10 11.04 -15.65
N LYS A 173 -1.35 11.20 -16.95
CA LYS A 173 -2.71 11.37 -17.48
C LYS A 173 -3.59 10.16 -17.19
N LEU A 174 -3.08 8.94 -17.38
CA LEU A 174 -3.84 7.70 -17.10
C LEU A 174 -4.17 7.55 -15.61
N LEU A 175 -3.25 7.92 -14.72
CA LEU A 175 -3.52 7.95 -13.27
C LEU A 175 -4.64 8.94 -12.94
N ASN A 176 -4.60 10.15 -13.51
CA ASN A 176 -5.65 11.16 -13.30
C ASN A 176 -7.01 10.69 -13.84
N VAL A 177 -7.02 10.00 -14.98
CA VAL A 177 -8.25 9.40 -15.52
C VAL A 177 -8.82 8.34 -14.58
N GLY A 178 -7.98 7.51 -13.96
CA GLY A 178 -8.46 6.46 -13.06
C GLY A 178 -8.99 6.96 -11.71
N VAL A 179 -8.63 8.19 -11.29
CA VAL A 179 -9.14 8.80 -10.05
C VAL A 179 -10.47 9.53 -10.27
N LYS A 180 -10.76 9.93 -11.51
CA LYS A 180 -11.94 10.73 -11.87
C LYS A 180 -13.18 9.87 -12.03
#